data_AF-A0A7W1QQ92-F1
#
_entry.id   AF-A0A7W1QQ92-F1
#
_cell.length_a   1.000
_cell.length_b   1.000
_cell.length_c   1.000
_cell.angle_alpha   90.00
_cell.angle_beta   90.00
_cell.angle_gamma   90.00
#
_symmetry.space_group_name_H-M   'P 1'
#
loop_
_entity.id
_entity.type
_entity.pdbx_description
1 polymer ?
#
loop_
_entity_poly.entity_id
_entity_poly.type
_entity_poly.pdbx_seq_one_letter_code
_entity_poly.pdbx_strand_id
1 'polypeptide(L)'
;FPVLTAYFAQTAELSVAAVVAAAACVVLSAAQRVLSTPVRRLRRHVVSVRGELGLDDGSREPLDEAALRAAPERALRLLSIAVPLVALALLVAAVARK
;
A
#
# COMPACT_ATOMS: atom_id res chain seq x y z
N PHE A 1 -0.83 -6.14 17.40
CA PHE A 1 -1.14 -5.54 16.08
C PHE A 1 -2.61 -5.14 16.05
N PRO A 2 -3.01 -3.98 15.52
CA PRO A 2 -4.34 -3.39 15.74
C PRO A 2 -5.52 -4.33 15.45
N VAL A 3 -5.45 -5.14 14.39
CA VAL A 3 -6.52 -6.11 14.05
C VAL A 3 -6.73 -7.14 15.15
N LEU A 4 -5.66 -7.73 15.69
CA LEU A 4 -5.77 -8.72 16.78
C LEU A 4 -6.28 -8.07 18.07
N THR A 5 -5.77 -6.87 18.38
CA THR A 5 -6.18 -6.15 19.59
C THR A 5 -7.68 -5.79 19.55
N ALA A 6 -8.17 -5.31 18.41
CA ALA A 6 -9.58 -5.00 18.22
C ALA A 6 -10.46 -6.25 18.24
N TYR A 7 -10.03 -7.33 17.59
CA TYR A 7 -10.76 -8.60 17.58
C TYR A 7 -10.91 -9.17 18.99
N PHE A 8 -9.81 -9.27 19.75
CA PHE A 8 -9.83 -9.77 21.11
C PHE A 8 -10.66 -8.87 22.04
N ALA A 9 -10.56 -7.54 21.91
CA ALA A 9 -11.38 -6.63 22.71
C ALA A 9 -12.90 -6.80 22.47
N GLN A 10 -13.29 -7.23 21.27
CA GLN A 10 -14.70 -7.41 20.91
C GLN A 10 -15.24 -8.82 21.19
N THR A 11 -14.38 -9.84 21.19
CA THR A 11 -14.80 -11.25 21.26
C THR A 11 -14.27 -12.00 22.48
N ALA A 12 -13.27 -11.45 23.19
CA ALA A 12 -12.47 -12.14 24.21
C ALA A 12 -11.81 -13.45 23.73
N GLU A 13 -11.72 -13.65 22.41
CA GLU A 13 -11.19 -14.86 21.79
C GLU A 13 -10.11 -14.52 20.73
N LEU A 14 -9.35 -15.54 20.33
CA LEU A 14 -8.42 -15.46 19.19
C LEU A 14 -8.75 -16.58 18.22
N SER A 15 -9.26 -16.21 17.04
CA SER A 15 -9.54 -17.15 15.97
C SER A 15 -8.41 -17.20 14.94
N VAL A 16 -8.31 -18.32 14.22
CA VAL A 16 -7.40 -18.47 13.06
C VAL A 16 -7.67 -17.38 12.03
N ALA A 17 -8.94 -17.03 11.80
CA ALA A 17 -9.33 -15.96 10.89
C ALA A 17 -8.74 -14.59 11.30
N ALA A 18 -8.73 -14.26 12.59
CA ALA A 18 -8.14 -13.02 13.10
C ALA A 18 -6.61 -12.98 12.88
N VAL A 19 -5.93 -14.12 13.05
CA VAL A 19 -4.48 -14.24 12.80
C VAL A 19 -4.17 -14.06 11.31
N VAL A 20 -4.93 -14.70 10.42
CA VAL A 20 -4.77 -14.55 8.96
C VAL A 20 -5.03 -13.09 8.54
N ALA A 21 -6.07 -12.45 9.07
CA ALA A 21 -6.35 -11.04 8.80
C ALA A 21 -5.20 -10.12 9.26
N ALA A 22 -4.64 -10.37 10.45
CA ALA A 22 -3.48 -9.64 10.95
C ALA A 22 -2.25 -9.81 10.05
N ALA A 23 -1.97 -11.04 9.59
CA ALA A 23 -0.88 -11.32 8.66
C ALA A 23 -1.07 -10.56 7.33
N ALA A 24 -2.28 -10.58 6.76
CA ALA A 24 -2.61 -9.83 5.56
C ALA A 24 -2.35 -8.32 5.73
N CYS A 25 -2.77 -7.73 6.85
CA CYS A 25 -2.52 -6.32 7.14
C CYS A 25 -1.04 -6.00 7.36
N VAL A 26 -0.25 -6.91 7.91
CA VAL A 26 1.21 -6.77 8.03
C VAL A 26 1.85 -6.72 6.64
N VAL A 27 1.47 -7.62 5.73
CA VAL A 27 1.98 -7.64 4.34
C VAL A 27 1.59 -6.38 3.59
N LEU A 28 0.33 -5.93 3.71
CA LEU A 28 -0.12 -4.66 3.12
C LEU A 28 0.68 -3.47 3.64
N SER A 29 0.92 -3.42 4.96
CA SER A 29 1.74 -2.37 5.57
C SER A 29 3.19 -2.41 5.08
N ALA A 30 3.74 -3.61 4.87
CA ALA A 30 5.08 -3.78 4.33
C ALA A 30 5.15 -3.29 2.88
N ALA A 31 4.20 -3.68 2.02
CA ALA A 31 4.11 -3.21 0.64
C ALA A 31 4.01 -1.68 0.56
N GLN A 32 3.16 -1.06 1.38
CA GLN A 32 3.06 0.39 1.47
C GLN A 32 4.37 1.04 1.93
N ARG A 33 5.09 0.46 2.90
CA ARG A 33 6.40 0.98 3.34
C ARG A 33 7.45 0.89 2.25
N VAL A 34 7.51 -0.23 1.52
CA VAL A 34 8.42 -0.43 0.38
C VAL A 34 8.20 0.63 -0.69
N LEU A 35 6.95 0.97 -0.99
CA LEU A 35 6.61 1.99 -1.98
C LEU A 35 6.80 3.43 -1.46
N SER A 36 6.41 3.71 -0.21
CA SER A 36 6.37 5.08 0.33
C SER A 36 7.72 5.59 0.80
N THR A 37 8.61 4.72 1.26
CA THR A 37 9.95 5.11 1.73
C THR A 37 10.77 5.81 0.63
N PRO A 38 10.95 5.23 -0.57
CA PRO A 38 11.68 5.90 -1.65
C PRO A 38 10.98 7.18 -2.12
N VAL A 39 9.65 7.18 -2.26
CA VAL A 39 8.88 8.39 -2.62
C VAL A 39 9.07 9.52 -1.61
N ARG A 40 8.98 9.21 -0.31
CA ARG A 40 9.18 10.20 0.75
C ARG A 40 10.60 10.75 0.73
N ARG A 41 11.60 9.92 0.44
CA ARG A 41 12.99 10.37 0.26
C ARG A 41 13.12 11.30 -0.94
N LEU A 42 12.57 10.93 -2.09
CA LEU A 42 12.56 11.78 -3.30
C LEU A 42 11.95 13.15 -2.99
N ARG A 43 10.71 13.18 -2.48
CA ARG A 43 9.97 14.42 -2.22
C ARG A 43 10.55 15.33 -1.14
N ARG A 44 11.24 14.77 -0.13
CA ARG A 44 11.66 15.53 1.06
C ARG A 44 13.16 15.80 1.14
N HIS A 45 13.99 15.03 0.46
CA HIS A 45 15.44 15.09 0.64
C HIS A 45 16.23 15.16 -0.68
N VAL A 46 15.64 14.77 -1.81
CA VAL A 46 16.34 14.82 -3.10
C VAL A 46 16.12 16.20 -3.72
N VAL A 47 17.20 16.83 -4.16
CA VAL A 47 17.19 18.19 -4.74
C VAL A 47 17.18 18.17 -6.26
N SER A 48 17.75 17.12 -6.88
CA SER A 48 17.66 16.90 -8.33
C SER A 48 17.89 15.43 -8.68
N VAL A 49 17.23 14.98 -9.73
CA VAL A 49 17.45 13.69 -10.40
C VAL A 49 17.71 14.01 -11.87
N ARG A 50 18.77 13.45 -12.44
CA ARG A 50 19.09 13.58 -13.86
C ARG A 50 19.48 12.21 -14.39
N GLY A 51 18.87 11.80 -15.50
CA GLY A 51 19.17 10.56 -16.19
C GLY A 51 18.37 10.45 -17.47
N GLU A 52 18.59 9.35 -18.19
CA GLU A 52 17.87 8.98 -19.38
C GLU A 52 17.59 7.47 -19.35
N LEU A 53 16.44 7.05 -19.86
CA LEU A 53 16.12 5.66 -20.15
C LEU A 53 16.50 5.39 -21.60
N GLY A 54 17.40 4.44 -21.83
CA GLY A 54 17.64 3.90 -23.16
C GLY A 54 16.61 2.81 -23.46
N LEU A 55 15.86 2.97 -24.54
CA LEU A 55 14.88 1.99 -24.99
C LEU A 55 15.51 1.03 -26.00
N ASP A 56 14.88 -0.14 -26.17
CA ASP A 56 15.36 -1.21 -27.06
C ASP A 56 15.27 -0.83 -28.55
N ASP A 57 14.39 0.10 -28.90
CA ASP A 57 14.30 0.75 -30.22
C ASP A 57 15.39 1.81 -30.46
N GLY A 58 16.29 2.02 -29.49
CA GLY A 58 17.38 2.99 -29.56
C GLY A 58 16.96 4.43 -29.22
N SER A 59 15.68 4.67 -28.94
CA SER A 59 15.21 5.98 -28.47
C SER A 59 15.61 6.23 -27.01
N ARG A 60 15.50 7.49 -26.58
CA ARG A 60 15.86 7.92 -25.23
C ARG A 60 14.75 8.75 -24.61
N GLU A 61 14.42 8.44 -23.36
CA GLU A 61 13.45 9.20 -22.58
C GLU A 61 14.12 9.87 -21.38
N PRO A 62 13.78 11.13 -21.04
CA PRO A 62 14.33 11.78 -19.87
C PRO A 62 13.84 11.11 -18.58
N LEU A 63 14.77 10.81 -17.67
CA LEU A 63 14.46 10.31 -16.33
C LEU A 63 14.68 11.43 -15.30
N ASP A 64 13.58 12.01 -14.83
CA ASP A 64 13.57 13.02 -13.78
C ASP A 64 12.92 12.51 -12.48
N GLU A 65 12.84 13.37 -11.47
CA GLU A 65 12.27 13.00 -10.17
C GLU A 65 10.77 12.63 -10.29
N ALA A 66 10.04 13.32 -11.17
CA ALA A 66 8.61 13.10 -11.35
C ALA A 66 8.34 11.73 -11.99
N ALA A 67 9.09 11.38 -13.03
CA ALA A 67 9.06 10.06 -13.67
C ALA A 67 9.37 8.94 -12.67
N LEU A 68 10.41 9.12 -11.85
CA LEU A 68 10.87 8.10 -10.90
C LEU A 68 9.85 7.84 -9.76
N ARG A 69 9.08 8.85 -9.34
CA ARG A 69 8.07 8.70 -8.27
C ARG A 69 6.67 8.34 -8.76
N ALA A 70 6.39 8.50 -10.05
CA ALA A 70 5.03 8.40 -10.60
C ALA A 70 4.36 7.04 -10.34
N ALA A 71 5.04 5.92 -10.65
CA ALA A 71 4.46 4.59 -10.49
C ALA A 71 4.21 4.22 -9.01
N PRO A 72 5.18 4.37 -8.08
CA PRO A 72 4.93 4.14 -6.66
C PRO A 72 3.82 5.02 -6.06
N GLU A 73 3.74 6.30 -6.44
CA GLU A 73 2.66 7.18 -5.97
C GLU A 73 1.28 6.72 -6.45
N ARG A 74 1.17 6.32 -7.72
CA ARG A 74 -0.08 5.74 -8.26
C ARG A 74 -0.46 4.46 -7.53
N ALA A 75 0.49 3.56 -7.29
CA ALA A 75 0.26 2.34 -6.53
C ALA A 75 -0.22 2.63 -5.10
N LEU A 76 0.40 3.59 -4.40
CA LEU A 76 -0.02 4.00 -3.06
C LEU A 76 -1.44 4.60 -3.05
N ARG A 77 -1.80 5.42 -4.05
CA ARG A 77 -3.17 5.95 -4.20
C ARG A 77 -4.19 4.84 -4.41
N LEU A 78 -3.89 3.88 -5.28
CA LEU A 78 -4.76 2.71 -5.50
C LEU A 78 -4.93 1.90 -4.21
N LEU A 79 -3.84 1.64 -3.47
CA LEU A 79 -3.90 0.95 -2.18
C LEU A 79 -4.76 1.70 -1.14
N SER A 80 -4.70 3.04 -1.13
CA SER A 80 -5.54 3.85 -0.22
C SER A 80 -7.03 3.76 -0.51
N ILE A 81 -7.42 3.37 -1.73
CA ILE A 81 -8.81 3.16 -2.12
C ILE A 81 -9.20 1.69 -1.93
N ALA A 82 -8.34 0.77 -2.35
CA ALA A 82 -8.61 -0.66 -2.33
C ALA A 82 -8.88 -1.19 -0.91
N VAL A 83 -8.07 -0.80 0.09
CA VAL A 83 -8.21 -1.30 1.46
C VAL A 83 -9.54 -0.89 2.09
N PRO A 84 -9.97 0.39 2.07
CA PRO A 84 -11.30 0.78 2.52
C PRO A 84 -12.44 0.09 1.78
N LEU A 85 -12.33 -0.12 0.47
CA LEU A 85 -13.38 -0.80 -0.31
C LEU A 85 -13.54 -2.26 0.11
N VAL A 86 -12.44 -2.99 0.33
CA VAL A 86 -12.49 -4.36 0.85
C VAL A 86 -13.10 -4.38 2.25
N ALA A 87 -12.70 -3.46 3.13
CA ALA A 87 -13.28 -3.36 4.48
C ALA A 87 -14.79 -3.07 4.43
N LEU A 88 -15.22 -2.16 3.57
CA LEU A 88 -16.63 -1.84 3.36
C LEU A 88 -17.41 -3.05 2.83
N ALA A 89 -16.86 -3.78 1.85
CA ALA A 89 -17.49 -4.98 1.32
C ALA A 89 -17.69 -6.06 2.39
N LEU A 90 -16.68 -6.28 3.24
CA LEU A 90 -16.78 -7.22 4.37
C LEU A 90 -17.84 -6.77 5.40
N LEU A 91 -17.91 -5.47 5.69
CA LEU A 91 -18.92 -4.90 6.59
C LEU A 91 -20.34 -5.08 6.04
N VAL A 92 -20.56 -4.73 4.77
CA VAL A 92 -21.86 -4.92 4.08
C VAL A 92 -22.26 -6.39 4.09
N ALA A 93 -21.33 -7.29 3.75
CA ALA A 93 -21.59 -8.73 3.78
C ALA A 93 -21.89 -9.25 5.20
N ALA A 94 -21.28 -8.68 6.24
CA ALA A 94 -21.55 -9.06 7.62
C ALA A 94 -22.93 -8.57 8.11
N VAL A 95 -23.34 -7.36 7.72
CA VAL A 95 -24.64 -6.79 8.09
C VAL A 95 -25.77 -7.48 7.33
N ALA A 96 -25.61 -7.77 6.03
CA ALA A 96 -26.64 -8.42 5.22
C ALA A 96 -26.94 -9.88 5.64
N ARG A 97 -26.07 -10.51 6.44
CA ARG A 97 -26.29 -11.83 7.01
C ARG A 97 -27.10 -11.82 8.30
N LYS A 98 -27.35 -10.64 8.89
CA LYS A 98 -28.21 -10.46 10.07
C LYS A 98 -29.62 -10.13 9.64
#